data_AF-A0A8T7GXF3-F1
#
_entry.id   AF-A0A8T7GXF3-F1
#
_cell.length_a   1.000
_cell.length_b   1.000
_cell.length_c   1.000
_cell.angle_alpha   90.00
_cell.angle_beta   90.00
_cell.angle_gamma   90.00
#
_symmetry.space_group_name_H-M   'P 1'
#
loop_
_entity.id
_entity.type
_entity.pdbx_description
1 polymer ?
#
loop_
_entity_poly.entity_id
_entity_poly.type
_entity_poly.pdbx_seq_one_letter_code
_entity_poly.pdbx_strand_id
1 'polypeptide(L)'
;MSELVIGVSNIISSLCSSVIRVEPYTDCCFRCVYCYARWYRYGASVIRDRVEAIKAFATLARRVKRLGLAPYPARVSTLADPLQPHEELFRATLKVLRIALDYEYPIILNTKGVLLAKDPWRKVLAKLGELGLLAVQVSISTLDPRISRALEPIAPPPMDRLAAASELCSSCGAPLIVRISPFIPRISTYPSPRELSDTLKSLGVS
;
A
#
# COMPACT_ATOMS: atom_id res chain seq x y z
N MET A 1 -13.66 27.16 -16.06
CA MET A 1 -13.11 25.90 -15.50
C MET A 1 -11.64 26.15 -15.21
N SER A 2 -11.28 26.41 -13.95
CA SER A 2 -9.88 26.48 -13.53
C SER A 2 -9.26 25.10 -13.74
N GLU A 3 -8.29 24.96 -14.65
CA GLU A 3 -7.54 23.72 -14.86
C GLU A 3 -6.95 23.29 -13.52
N LEU A 4 -7.35 22.10 -13.08
CA LEU A 4 -6.78 21.44 -11.92
C LEU A 4 -5.38 20.94 -12.31
N VAL A 5 -4.37 21.81 -12.29
CA VAL A 5 -3.00 21.44 -12.62
C VAL A 5 -2.38 20.71 -11.42
N ILE A 6 -2.74 19.44 -11.22
CA ILE A 6 -1.96 18.55 -10.37
C ILE A 6 -0.79 18.04 -11.22
N GLY A 7 0.27 18.83 -11.30
CA GLY A 7 1.54 18.41 -11.87
C GLY A 7 2.20 17.34 -10.99
N VAL A 8 3.03 16.49 -11.59
CA VAL A 8 3.83 15.53 -10.83
C VAL A 8 5.01 16.25 -10.16
N SER A 9 5.15 16.05 -8.84
CA SER A 9 6.35 16.50 -8.11
C SER A 9 7.56 15.67 -8.54
N ASN A 10 8.64 16.33 -8.94
CA ASN A 10 9.96 15.73 -9.15
C ASN A 10 10.70 15.46 -7.83
N ILE A 11 10.21 16.02 -6.72
CA ILE A 11 10.69 15.71 -5.37
C ILE A 11 9.95 14.46 -4.89
N ILE A 12 10.64 13.31 -4.89
CA ILE A 12 10.16 12.10 -4.23
C ILE A 12 10.04 12.45 -2.74
N SER A 13 8.86 12.24 -2.16
CA SER A 13 8.69 12.37 -0.72
C SER A 13 9.68 11.43 -0.03
N SER A 14 10.64 11.99 0.70
CA SER A 14 11.59 11.25 1.55
C SER A 14 10.87 10.34 2.55
N LEU A 15 9.58 10.61 2.82
CA LEU A 15 8.69 9.82 3.68
C LEU A 15 8.30 8.45 3.10
N CYS A 16 8.52 8.20 1.80
CA CYS A 16 8.35 6.87 1.18
C CYS A 16 9.65 6.07 1.09
N SER A 17 10.79 6.63 1.53
CA SER A 17 12.04 5.88 1.52
C SER A 17 11.96 4.73 2.54
N SER A 18 12.24 3.52 2.06
CA SER A 18 12.45 2.32 2.86
C SER A 18 13.76 1.72 2.42
N VAL A 19 14.59 1.30 3.39
CA VAL A 19 15.85 0.62 3.12
C VAL A 19 15.60 -0.66 2.30
N ILE A 20 14.56 -1.42 2.66
CA ILE A 20 14.15 -2.63 1.95
C ILE A 20 12.79 -2.39 1.27
N ARG A 21 12.77 -2.61 -0.05
CA ARG A 21 11.56 -2.55 -0.89
C ARG A 21 11.39 -3.85 -1.65
N VAL A 22 10.17 -4.36 -1.68
CA VAL A 22 9.81 -5.55 -2.47
C VAL A 22 8.75 -5.12 -3.47
N GLU A 23 9.08 -5.16 -4.76
CA GLU A 23 8.21 -4.76 -5.86
C GLU A 23 7.78 -6.01 -6.66
N PRO A 24 6.74 -6.74 -6.24
CA PRO A 24 6.19 -7.88 -6.98
C PRO A 24 5.47 -7.46 -8.26
N TYR A 25 5.21 -6.17 -8.48
CA TYR A 25 4.55 -5.63 -9.65
C TYR A 25 5.31 -4.43 -10.20
N THR A 26 5.37 -4.35 -11.53
CA THR A 26 5.99 -3.24 -12.26
C THR A 26 4.97 -2.27 -12.82
N ASP A 27 3.68 -2.60 -12.82
CA ASP A 27 2.58 -1.77 -13.29
C ASP A 27 1.44 -1.73 -12.28
N CYS A 28 0.55 -0.73 -12.41
CA CYS A 28 -0.57 -0.53 -11.51
C CYS A 28 -1.86 -0.21 -12.25
N CYS A 29 -2.91 -0.99 -11.97
CA CYS A 29 -4.17 -0.94 -12.69
C CYS A 29 -5.16 0.07 -12.13
N PHE A 30 -4.87 0.70 -11.01
CA PHE A 30 -5.71 1.76 -10.44
C PHE A 30 -5.75 3.04 -11.29
N ARG A 31 -4.77 3.22 -12.19
CA ARG A 31 -4.70 4.30 -13.17
C ARG A 31 -4.89 5.72 -12.59
N CYS A 32 -4.43 5.96 -11.36
CA CYS A 32 -4.51 7.27 -10.73
C CYS A 32 -3.90 8.36 -11.64
N VAL A 33 -4.62 9.48 -11.82
CA VAL A 33 -4.23 10.56 -12.73
C VAL A 33 -2.93 11.24 -12.30
N TYR A 34 -2.69 11.32 -10.99
CA TYR A 34 -1.53 11.95 -10.37
C TYR A 34 -0.33 11.00 -10.17
N CYS A 35 -0.37 9.77 -10.70
CA CYS A 35 0.59 8.73 -10.35
C CYS A 35 2.03 9.08 -10.76
N TYR A 36 2.87 9.45 -9.79
CA TYR A 36 4.29 9.73 -10.02
C TYR A 36 5.04 8.54 -10.62
N ALA A 37 4.63 7.32 -10.25
CA ALA A 37 5.31 6.12 -10.67
C ALA A 37 5.09 5.81 -12.16
N ARG A 38 4.14 6.46 -12.84
CA ARG A 38 4.03 6.41 -14.31
C ARG A 38 5.16 7.17 -14.98
N TRP A 39 5.53 8.33 -14.43
CA TRP A 39 6.66 9.14 -14.90
C TRP A 39 7.99 8.53 -14.52
N TYR A 40 8.12 8.01 -13.29
CA TYR A 40 9.36 7.37 -12.84
C TYR A 40 9.75 6.14 -13.67
N ARG A 41 8.76 5.46 -14.26
CA ARG A 41 8.98 4.34 -15.17
C ARG A 41 9.25 4.77 -16.60
N TYR A 42 8.96 6.02 -16.95
CA TYR A 42 9.14 6.53 -18.30
C TYR A 42 10.64 6.54 -18.62
N GLY A 43 11.07 5.67 -19.53
CA GLY A 43 12.48 5.47 -19.89
C GLY A 43 13.23 4.43 -19.04
N ALA A 44 12.64 3.91 -17.96
CA ALA A 44 13.21 2.82 -17.18
C ALA A 44 12.68 1.49 -17.73
N SER A 45 13.49 0.78 -18.52
CA SER A 45 13.26 -0.58 -19.00
C SER A 45 13.32 -1.65 -17.89
N VAL A 46 12.89 -1.31 -16.68
CA VAL A 46 12.96 -2.19 -15.52
C VAL A 46 11.65 -2.97 -15.42
N ILE A 47 11.39 -3.81 -16.42
CA ILE A 47 10.52 -4.97 -16.22
C ILE A 47 11.29 -5.89 -15.27
N ARG A 48 11.16 -5.67 -13.96
CA ARG A 48 11.58 -6.67 -12.98
C ARG A 48 10.61 -7.84 -13.09
N ASP A 49 11.15 -9.00 -13.41
CA ASP A 49 10.40 -10.24 -13.34
C ASP A 49 9.90 -10.43 -11.90
N ARG A 50 8.59 -10.60 -11.75
CA ARG A 50 7.94 -10.82 -10.45
C ARG A 50 8.54 -12.04 -9.75
N VAL A 51 8.92 -13.06 -10.51
CA VAL A 51 9.55 -14.28 -9.97
C VAL A 51 10.90 -13.96 -9.36
N GLU A 52 11.71 -13.13 -10.02
CA GLU A 52 13.00 -12.69 -9.51
C GLU A 52 12.84 -11.86 -8.22
N ALA A 53 11.89 -10.91 -8.20
CA ALA A 53 11.61 -10.11 -7.00
C ALA A 53 11.22 -10.98 -5.80
N ILE A 54 10.36 -11.99 -6.01
CA ILE A 54 9.95 -12.94 -4.96
C ILE A 54 11.15 -13.78 -4.48
N LYS A 55 11.97 -14.30 -5.40
CA LYS A 55 13.16 -15.09 -5.07
C LYS A 55 14.21 -14.28 -4.30
N ALA A 56 14.42 -13.02 -4.69
CA ALA A 56 15.32 -12.10 -4.01
C ALA A 56 14.85 -11.86 -2.57
N PHE A 57 13.56 -11.58 -2.37
CA PHE A 57 13.00 -11.41 -1.03
C PHE A 57 13.11 -12.68 -0.17
N ALA A 58 12.79 -13.86 -0.73
CA ALA A 58 12.95 -15.13 -0.01
C ALA A 58 14.40 -15.38 0.44
N THR A 59 15.36 -15.03 -0.42
CA THR A 59 16.78 -15.18 -0.12
C THR A 59 17.22 -14.22 0.98
N LEU A 60 16.77 -12.97 0.93
CA LEU A 60 17.00 -11.98 1.98
C LEU A 60 16.41 -12.45 3.32
N ALA A 61 15.12 -12.76 3.35
CA ALA A 61 14.41 -13.12 4.57
C ALA A 61 15.04 -14.37 5.24
N ARG A 62 15.34 -15.40 4.45
CA ARG A 62 16.04 -16.60 4.93
C ARG A 62 17.41 -16.27 5.51
N ARG A 63 18.19 -15.43 4.83
CA ARG A 63 19.55 -15.07 5.27
C ARG A 63 19.52 -14.26 6.56
N VAL A 64 18.60 -13.31 6.67
CA VAL A 64 18.39 -12.51 7.89
C VAL A 64 18.01 -13.41 9.07
N LYS A 65 17.04 -14.33 8.89
CA LYS A 65 16.66 -15.31 9.93
C LYS A 65 17.83 -16.23 10.31
N ARG A 66 18.51 -16.81 9.31
CA ARG A 66 19.65 -17.74 9.54
C ARG A 66 20.80 -17.08 10.29
N LEU A 67 21.07 -15.81 10.02
CA LEU A 67 22.15 -15.05 10.66
C LEU A 67 21.72 -14.42 11.99
N GLY A 68 20.45 -14.53 12.41
CA GLY A 68 19.94 -13.91 13.64
C GLY A 68 19.99 -12.37 13.61
N LEU A 69 19.92 -11.76 12.42
CA LEU A 69 19.98 -10.31 12.28
C LEU A 69 18.63 -9.67 12.59
N ALA A 70 18.64 -8.50 13.22
CA ALA A 70 17.44 -7.70 13.38
C ALA A 70 16.96 -7.18 12.00
N PRO A 71 15.75 -7.54 11.55
CA PRO A 71 15.28 -7.15 10.23
C PRO A 71 14.85 -5.68 10.19
N TYR A 72 15.28 -4.96 9.14
CA TYR A 72 14.60 -3.73 8.74
C TYR A 72 13.28 -4.10 8.04
N PRO A 73 12.13 -3.49 8.41
CA PRO A 73 10.85 -3.78 7.78
C PRO A 73 10.88 -3.59 6.27
N ALA A 74 10.41 -4.58 5.53
CA ALA A 74 10.29 -4.52 4.09
C ALA A 74 8.99 -3.82 3.71
N ARG A 75 9.09 -2.72 2.95
CA ARG A 75 7.90 -2.07 2.40
C ARG A 75 7.52 -2.76 1.09
N VAL A 76 6.29 -3.27 1.06
CA VAL A 76 5.76 -3.99 -0.10
C VAL A 76 5.10 -2.98 -1.03
N SER A 77 5.64 -2.95 -2.25
CA SER A 77 5.20 -2.18 -3.41
C SER A 77 5.09 -0.67 -3.18
N THR A 78 6.16 0.05 -3.50
CA THR A 78 6.24 1.52 -3.48
C THR A 78 6.03 2.15 -4.85
N LEU A 79 6.03 1.37 -5.93
CA LEU A 79 5.84 1.88 -7.29
C LEU A 79 4.52 1.40 -7.91
N ALA A 80 4.08 0.20 -7.56
CA ALA A 80 2.79 -0.38 -7.97
C ALA A 80 1.93 -0.65 -6.74
N ASP A 81 0.63 -0.86 -6.91
CA ASP A 81 -0.18 -1.30 -5.77
C ASP A 81 -0.08 -2.82 -5.62
N PRO A 82 0.19 -3.36 -4.41
CA PRO A 82 0.35 -4.79 -4.20
C PRO A 82 -0.97 -5.56 -4.27
N LEU A 83 -2.11 -4.91 -4.05
CA LEU A 83 -3.43 -5.52 -3.95
C LEU A 83 -4.39 -5.01 -5.02
N GLN A 84 -3.82 -4.66 -6.18
CA GLN A 84 -4.55 -4.32 -7.39
C GLN A 84 -5.32 -5.53 -7.96
N PRO A 85 -6.29 -5.34 -8.88
CA PRO A 85 -7.08 -6.44 -9.44
C PRO A 85 -6.28 -7.63 -9.98
N HIS A 86 -5.11 -7.37 -10.60
CA HIS A 86 -4.24 -8.43 -11.11
C HIS A 86 -3.61 -9.33 -10.02
N GLU A 87 -3.62 -8.91 -8.76
CA GLU A 87 -3.18 -9.76 -7.64
C GLU A 87 -4.09 -10.98 -7.48
N GLU A 88 -5.38 -10.89 -7.81
CA GLU A 88 -6.29 -12.05 -7.75
C GLU A 88 -5.84 -13.19 -8.69
N LEU A 89 -5.27 -12.83 -9.85
CA LEU A 89 -4.76 -13.74 -10.87
C LEU A 89 -3.35 -14.26 -10.54
N PHE A 90 -2.42 -13.34 -10.26
CA PHE A 90 -0.99 -13.69 -10.18
C PHE A 90 -0.52 -14.05 -8.77
N ARG A 91 -1.20 -13.52 -7.74
CA ARG A 91 -0.94 -13.79 -6.31
C ARG A 91 0.52 -13.55 -5.92
N ALA A 92 1.16 -12.54 -6.52
CA ALA A 92 2.58 -12.30 -6.33
C ALA A 92 2.84 -11.68 -4.96
N THR A 93 2.00 -10.73 -4.55
CA THR A 93 2.03 -10.17 -3.19
C THR A 93 1.72 -11.25 -2.16
N LEU A 94 0.73 -12.11 -2.40
CA LEU A 94 0.41 -13.21 -1.49
C LEU A 94 1.63 -14.12 -1.24
N LYS A 95 2.42 -14.42 -2.27
CA LYS A 95 3.66 -15.21 -2.13
C LYS A 95 4.69 -14.47 -1.27
N VAL A 96 4.88 -13.15 -1.48
CA VAL A 96 5.74 -12.32 -0.63
C VAL A 96 5.27 -12.35 0.84
N LEU A 97 3.97 -12.19 1.09
CA LEU A 97 3.41 -12.22 2.44
C LEU A 97 3.59 -13.58 3.12
N ARG A 98 3.44 -14.69 2.38
CA ARG A 98 3.70 -16.04 2.91
C ARG A 98 5.17 -16.24 3.27
N ILE A 99 6.09 -15.81 2.41
CA ILE A 99 7.53 -15.83 2.69
C ILE A 99 7.84 -15.00 3.94
N ALA A 100 7.24 -13.82 4.07
CA ALA A 100 7.41 -12.99 5.24
C ALA A 100 6.92 -13.71 6.51
N LEU A 101 5.79 -14.41 6.44
CA LEU A 101 5.28 -15.20 7.57
C LEU A 101 6.19 -16.38 7.91
N ASP A 102 6.62 -17.17 6.93
CA ASP A 102 7.49 -18.35 7.12
C ASP A 102 8.83 -17.97 7.79
N TYR A 103 9.36 -16.79 7.44
CA TYR A 103 10.62 -16.28 7.98
C TYR A 103 10.44 -15.23 9.08
N GLU A 104 9.21 -14.98 9.55
CA GLU A 104 8.90 -13.96 10.57
C GLU A 104 9.52 -12.59 10.25
N TYR A 105 9.46 -12.18 8.98
CA TYR A 105 10.05 -10.94 8.48
C TYR A 105 9.01 -9.79 8.54
N PRO A 106 9.31 -8.64 9.17
CA PRO A 106 8.36 -7.54 9.30
C PRO A 106 8.06 -6.83 7.97
N ILE A 107 6.78 -6.52 7.76
CA ILE A 107 6.22 -5.94 6.54
C ILE A 107 5.50 -4.63 6.81
N ILE A 108 5.75 -3.65 5.93
CA ILE A 108 4.90 -2.47 5.78
C ILE A 108 4.12 -2.63 4.47
N LEU A 109 2.81 -2.85 4.56
CA LEU A 109 1.94 -3.00 3.40
C LEU A 109 1.35 -1.64 3.02
N ASN A 110 1.71 -1.11 1.85
CA ASN A 110 1.13 0.12 1.32
C ASN A 110 0.10 -0.20 0.24
N THR A 111 -1.14 0.27 0.36
CA THR A 111 -2.17 -0.09 -0.64
C THR A 111 -3.33 0.91 -0.72
N LYS A 112 -4.02 0.86 -1.86
CA LYS A 112 -5.37 1.37 -2.12
C LYS A 112 -6.37 0.25 -2.38
N GLY A 113 -5.92 -1.01 -2.43
CA GLY A 113 -6.77 -2.17 -2.67
C GLY A 113 -7.51 -2.62 -1.43
N VAL A 114 -8.54 -3.46 -1.64
CA VAL A 114 -9.38 -4.04 -0.58
C VAL A 114 -9.16 -5.55 -0.42
N LEU A 115 -8.24 -6.16 -1.18
CA LEU A 115 -7.98 -7.60 -1.10
C LEU A 115 -7.45 -8.02 0.28
N LEU A 116 -6.91 -7.09 1.07
CA LEU A 116 -6.45 -7.38 2.43
C LEU A 116 -7.57 -7.90 3.35
N ALA A 117 -8.83 -7.58 3.06
CA ALA A 117 -9.99 -8.09 3.78
C ALA A 117 -10.55 -9.40 3.19
N LYS A 118 -9.98 -9.89 2.08
CA LYS A 118 -10.42 -11.13 1.41
C LYS A 118 -9.45 -12.27 1.66
N ASP A 119 -9.98 -13.47 1.76
CA ASP A 119 -9.15 -14.67 1.76
C ASP A 119 -8.57 -14.94 0.35
N PRO A 120 -7.33 -15.45 0.27
CA PRO A 120 -6.46 -15.86 1.37
C PRO A 120 -5.56 -14.77 1.98
N TRP A 121 -5.58 -13.53 1.48
CA TRP A 121 -4.71 -12.44 1.97
C TRP A 121 -4.97 -12.10 3.43
N ARG A 122 -6.25 -11.96 3.80
CA ARG A 122 -6.69 -11.68 5.18
C ARG A 122 -6.04 -12.62 6.19
N LYS A 123 -6.12 -13.93 5.95
CA LYS A 123 -5.51 -14.95 6.83
C LYS A 123 -4.01 -14.78 7.04
N VAL A 124 -3.26 -14.47 5.97
CA VAL A 124 -1.80 -14.30 6.07
C VAL A 124 -1.45 -13.00 6.79
N LEU A 125 -2.17 -11.92 6.48
CA LEU A 125 -1.97 -10.62 7.11
C LEU A 125 -2.38 -10.63 8.60
N ALA A 126 -3.46 -11.31 8.96
CA ALA A 126 -3.88 -11.47 10.35
C ALA A 126 -2.78 -12.14 11.18
N LYS A 127 -2.22 -13.25 10.69
CA LYS A 127 -1.09 -13.94 11.36
C LYS A 127 0.15 -13.05 11.49
N LEU A 128 0.49 -12.28 10.45
CA LEU A 128 1.59 -11.31 10.53
C LEU A 128 1.30 -10.23 11.57
N GLY A 129 0.06 -9.75 11.66
CA GLY A 129 -0.38 -8.78 12.65
C GLY A 129 -0.30 -9.31 14.08
N GLU A 130 -0.80 -10.53 14.32
CA GLU A 130 -0.76 -11.21 15.63
C GLU A 130 0.69 -11.38 16.14
N LEU A 131 1.65 -11.56 15.22
CA LEU A 131 3.08 -11.65 15.53
C LEU A 131 3.77 -10.28 15.69
N GLY A 132 3.04 -9.17 15.52
CA GLY A 132 3.63 -7.82 15.55
C GLY A 132 4.51 -7.49 14.34
N LEU A 133 4.35 -8.22 13.23
CA LEU A 133 5.19 -8.14 12.03
C LEU A 133 4.52 -7.36 10.89
N LEU A 134 3.37 -6.73 11.10
CA LEU A 134 2.63 -6.02 10.07
C LEU A 134 2.29 -4.60 10.49
N ALA A 135 2.56 -3.64 9.61
CA ALA A 135 1.90 -2.34 9.61
C ALA A 135 1.18 -2.11 8.28
N VAL A 136 -0.09 -1.69 8.33
CA VAL A 136 -0.91 -1.43 7.14
C VAL A 136 -0.97 0.07 6.88
N GLN A 137 -0.66 0.48 5.66
CA GLN A 137 -0.74 1.86 5.22
C GLN A 137 -1.76 2.00 4.08
N VAL A 138 -2.89 2.66 4.36
CA VAL A 138 -3.93 2.91 3.35
C VAL A 138 -3.78 4.30 2.78
N SER A 139 -3.74 4.41 1.45
CA SER A 139 -3.67 5.71 0.78
C SER A 139 -5.06 6.23 0.39
N ILE A 140 -5.37 7.46 0.82
CA ILE A 140 -6.53 8.24 0.38
C ILE A 140 -6.06 9.58 -0.17
N SER A 141 -6.74 10.09 -1.20
CA SER A 141 -6.53 11.45 -1.70
C SER A 141 -7.63 12.41 -1.25
N THR A 142 -8.81 11.91 -0.92
CA THR A 142 -10.01 12.62 -0.44
C THR A 142 -11.00 11.59 0.11
N LEU A 143 -11.99 12.01 0.90
CA LEU A 143 -13.13 11.17 1.29
C LEU A 143 -14.33 11.31 0.35
N ASP A 144 -14.39 12.34 -0.52
CA ASP A 144 -15.48 12.48 -1.48
C ASP A 144 -15.36 11.41 -2.58
N PRO A 145 -16.33 10.48 -2.70
CA PRO A 145 -16.26 9.38 -3.65
C PRO A 145 -16.31 9.83 -5.12
N ARG A 146 -16.91 10.99 -5.43
CA ARG A 146 -16.98 11.54 -6.79
C ARG A 146 -15.61 12.07 -7.19
N ILE A 147 -14.96 12.84 -6.31
CA ILE A 147 -13.61 13.37 -6.57
C ILE A 147 -12.60 12.21 -6.62
N SER A 148 -12.70 11.25 -5.69
CA SER A 148 -11.85 10.06 -5.69
C SER A 148 -11.97 9.28 -7.01
N ARG A 149 -13.18 9.06 -7.54
CA ARG A 149 -13.39 8.39 -8.83
C ARG A 149 -12.78 9.15 -10.02
N ALA A 150 -12.82 10.49 -9.99
CA ALA A 150 -12.17 11.30 -11.01
C ALA A 150 -10.64 11.19 -10.97
N LEU A 151 -10.06 11.13 -9.76
CA LEU A 151 -8.61 11.05 -9.57
C LEU A 151 -8.06 9.63 -9.69
N GLU A 152 -8.85 8.61 -9.33
CA GLU A 152 -8.44 7.23 -9.07
C GLU A 152 -9.49 6.26 -9.65
N PRO A 153 -9.65 6.22 -10.98
CA PRO A 153 -10.86 5.70 -11.64
C PRO A 153 -11.13 4.21 -11.40
N ILE A 154 -10.11 3.41 -11.11
CA ILE A 154 -10.23 1.96 -10.91
C ILE A 154 -9.99 1.57 -9.45
N ALA A 155 -9.45 2.47 -8.62
CA ALA A 155 -9.22 2.17 -7.22
C ALA A 155 -10.56 2.09 -6.46
N PRO A 156 -10.69 1.19 -5.46
CA PRO A 156 -11.87 1.12 -4.60
C PRO A 156 -12.21 2.47 -3.97
N PRO A 157 -13.48 2.80 -3.64
CA PRO A 157 -13.82 4.02 -2.91
C PRO A 157 -13.01 4.20 -1.61
N PRO A 158 -12.69 5.45 -1.19
CA PRO A 158 -11.87 5.70 0.01
C PRO A 158 -12.41 5.03 1.28
N MET A 159 -13.72 5.10 1.50
CA MET A 159 -14.36 4.49 2.68
C MET A 159 -14.22 2.96 2.67
N ASP A 160 -14.34 2.31 1.51
CA ASP A 160 -14.18 0.86 1.40
C ASP A 160 -12.75 0.43 1.75
N ARG A 161 -11.74 1.20 1.34
CA ARG A 161 -10.33 0.95 1.69
C ARG A 161 -10.10 1.05 3.18
N LEU A 162 -10.62 2.12 3.80
CA LEU A 162 -10.45 2.38 5.22
C LEU A 162 -11.20 1.35 6.05
N ALA A 163 -12.44 0.99 5.69
CA ALA A 163 -13.21 -0.04 6.36
C ALA A 163 -12.53 -1.41 6.28
N ALA A 164 -12.07 -1.82 5.09
CA ALA A 164 -11.36 -3.08 4.90
C ALA A 164 -10.08 -3.17 5.74
N ALA A 165 -9.33 -2.07 5.84
CA ALA A 165 -8.12 -2.03 6.64
C ALA A 165 -8.37 -1.92 8.14
N SER A 166 -9.36 -1.13 8.55
CA SER A 166 -9.80 -1.04 9.94
C SER A 166 -10.23 -2.42 10.45
N GLU A 167 -11.10 -3.12 9.71
CA GLU A 167 -11.53 -4.47 10.08
C GLU A 167 -10.35 -5.43 10.28
N LEU A 168 -9.43 -5.49 9.31
CA LEU A 168 -8.25 -6.35 9.40
C LEU A 168 -7.38 -5.98 10.61
N CYS A 169 -6.99 -4.70 10.71
CA CYS A 169 -6.08 -4.21 11.74
C CYS A 169 -6.66 -4.39 13.15
N SER A 170 -7.94 -4.10 13.35
CA SER A 170 -8.62 -4.33 14.63
C SER A 170 -8.66 -5.82 14.99
N SER A 171 -8.78 -6.72 14.01
CA SER A 171 -8.86 -8.16 14.27
C SER A 171 -7.53 -8.80 14.68
N CYS A 172 -6.39 -8.22 14.29
CA CYS A 172 -5.06 -8.79 14.55
C CYS A 172 -4.10 -7.87 15.31
N GLY A 173 -4.55 -6.68 15.71
CA GLY A 173 -3.74 -5.69 16.43
C GLY A 173 -2.67 -4.98 15.59
N ALA A 174 -2.67 -5.15 14.27
CA ALA A 174 -1.70 -4.48 13.40
C ALA A 174 -1.94 -2.96 13.35
N PRO A 175 -0.90 -2.11 13.43
CA PRO A 175 -1.06 -0.66 13.24
C PRO A 175 -1.68 -0.31 11.90
N LEU A 176 -2.71 0.54 11.93
CA LEU A 176 -3.32 1.15 10.76
C LEU A 176 -2.82 2.59 10.61
N ILE A 177 -2.21 2.89 9.47
CA ILE A 177 -1.73 4.22 9.11
C ILE A 177 -2.50 4.71 7.90
N VAL A 178 -3.16 5.85 8.04
CA VAL A 178 -3.79 6.52 6.90
C VAL A 178 -2.83 7.51 6.28
N ARG A 179 -2.63 7.38 4.98
CA ARG A 179 -1.78 8.23 4.17
C ARG A 179 -2.64 9.12 3.30
N ILE A 180 -2.68 10.40 3.63
CA ILE A 180 -3.27 11.42 2.75
C ILE A 180 -2.24 11.72 1.66
N SER A 181 -2.26 10.94 0.56
CA SER A 181 -1.20 10.94 -0.44
C SER A 181 -1.75 10.65 -1.84
N PRO A 182 -1.69 11.65 -2.75
CA PRO A 182 -1.17 13.00 -2.55
C PRO A 182 -2.08 13.83 -1.64
N PHE A 183 -1.48 14.75 -0.89
CA PHE A 183 -2.24 15.84 -0.30
C PHE A 183 -2.47 16.89 -1.40
N ILE A 184 -3.74 17.10 -1.74
CA ILE A 184 -4.17 18.07 -2.74
C ILE A 184 -4.94 19.16 -2.00
N PRO A 185 -4.43 20.41 -1.98
CA PRO A 185 -5.11 21.52 -1.31
C PRO A 185 -6.57 21.64 -1.74
N ARG A 186 -7.46 21.85 -0.77
CA ARG A 186 -8.92 21.99 -0.96
C ARG A 186 -9.65 20.73 -1.44
N ILE A 187 -8.95 19.65 -1.79
CA ILE A 187 -9.54 18.37 -2.18
C ILE A 187 -9.39 17.33 -1.07
N SER A 188 -8.19 17.19 -0.51
CA SER A 188 -7.92 16.13 0.47
C SER A 188 -8.62 16.31 1.80
N THR A 189 -8.91 17.56 2.16
CA THR A 189 -9.64 17.93 3.37
C THR A 189 -11.06 18.41 3.07
N TYR A 190 -11.61 18.09 1.90
CA TYR A 190 -12.99 18.44 1.58
C TYR A 190 -13.97 17.50 2.31
N PRO A 191 -15.07 18.01 2.89
CA PRO A 191 -15.45 19.43 2.94
C PRO A 191 -14.74 20.20 4.06
N SER A 192 -14.26 19.53 5.13
CA SER A 192 -13.41 20.15 6.14
C SER A 192 -12.34 19.19 6.71
N PRO A 193 -11.19 19.71 7.19
CA PRO A 193 -10.18 18.89 7.89
C PRO A 193 -10.72 18.22 9.15
N ARG A 194 -11.70 18.84 9.82
CA ARG A 194 -12.32 18.31 11.04
C ARG A 194 -13.12 17.05 10.71
N GLU A 195 -13.94 17.09 9.67
CA GLU A 195 -14.73 15.94 9.24
C GLU A 195 -13.85 14.76 8.80
N LEU A 196 -12.74 15.04 8.12
CA LEU A 196 -11.72 14.03 7.83
C LEU A 196 -11.19 13.42 9.13
N SER A 197 -10.77 14.24 10.09
CA SER A 197 -10.25 13.74 11.38
C SER A 197 -11.27 12.91 12.14
N ASP A 198 -12.53 13.36 12.21
CA ASP A 198 -13.59 12.68 12.93
C ASP A 198 -13.94 11.33 12.27
N THR A 199 -13.94 11.27 10.94
CA THR A 199 -14.11 10.03 10.18
C THR A 199 -12.95 9.06 10.40
N LEU A 200 -11.71 9.54 10.45
CA LEU A 200 -10.56 8.67 10.71
C LEU A 200 -10.61 8.11 12.14
N LYS A 201 -10.96 8.94 13.13
CA LYS A 201 -11.12 8.52 14.53
C LYS A 201 -12.23 7.47 14.70
N SER A 202 -13.37 7.63 14.02
CA SER A 202 -14.47 6.67 14.11
C SER A 202 -14.10 5.29 13.55
N LEU A 203 -13.07 5.22 12.69
CA LEU A 203 -12.52 3.99 12.13
C LEU A 203 -11.34 3.43 12.93
N GLY A 204 -11.07 3.97 14.13
CA GLY A 204 -9.99 3.52 15.01
C GLY A 204 -8.59 3.94 14.56
N VAL A 205 -8.50 4.95 13.68
CA VAL A 205 -7.22 5.55 13.30
C VAL A 205 -6.90 6.62 14.36
N SER A 206 -5.94 6.32 15.24
CA SER A 206 -5.44 7.21 16.29
C SER A 206 -4.42 8.22 15.79
#